data_AF-A0A1Y2TJ66-F1
#
_entry.id   AF-A0A1Y2TJ66-F1
#
_cell.length_a   1.000
_cell.length_b   1.000
_cell.length_c   1.000
_cell.angle_alpha   90.00
_cell.angle_beta   90.00
_cell.angle_gamma   90.00
#
_symmetry.space_group_name_H-M   'P 1'
#
loop_
_entity.id
_entity.type
_entity.pdbx_description
1 polymer ?
#
loop_
_entity_poly.entity_id
_entity_poly.type
_entity_poly.pdbx_seq_one_letter_code
_entity_poly.pdbx_strand_id
1 'polypeptide(L)'
;SFSTTASRPRFTKIRRQFRIWINGPGSVYRKPRPGQTNYIQTKNEAFRNGDRPFPLNPQFKSEPVLDDRARELIWEKVMRNGETIKAVSAELGVDIRRVAAVVRLKEVEKDWIAKGKKLAKPYARAVLAMLPTHSFRRDQRNEPFEPINELHVHPYTTKQIFWPTSESRHFTRADAAKAFHSKLLSPDERVPHPELIQMEKEVLQGRPLLDASERFKEAVMESERKAADKELAKAALEEKYTTHVNTKRFEFRFKQINSENVGPKGRARSAVGWRYGAPYYDRSKGEVKIPTSVP
;
A
#
# COMPACT_ATOMS: atom_id res chain seq x y z
N SER A 1 51.06 56.18 -3.43
CA SER A 1 50.62 54.97 -4.16
C SER A 1 49.28 54.49 -3.64
N PHE A 2 48.22 54.66 -4.43
CA PHE A 2 46.93 54.04 -4.14
C PHE A 2 46.99 52.56 -4.55
N SER A 3 46.56 51.67 -3.66
CA SER A 3 46.44 50.24 -3.94
C SER A 3 45.46 50.02 -5.09
N THR A 4 45.92 49.45 -6.20
CA THR A 4 45.12 49.09 -7.39
C THR A 4 44.48 47.70 -7.26
N THR A 5 44.48 47.11 -6.06
CA THR A 5 43.90 45.78 -5.86
C THR A 5 42.37 45.87 -5.88
N ALA A 6 41.75 45.30 -6.91
CA ALA A 6 40.29 45.21 -7.02
C ALA A 6 39.69 44.65 -5.72
N SER A 7 38.72 45.36 -5.14
CA SER A 7 38.07 44.95 -3.90
C SER A 7 37.55 43.52 -4.03
N ARG A 8 37.83 42.67 -3.04
CA ARG A 8 37.35 41.29 -3.06
C ARG A 8 35.82 41.30 -3.12
N PRO A 9 35.20 40.61 -4.09
CA PRO A 9 33.75 40.56 -4.20
C PRO A 9 33.12 40.07 -2.89
N ARG A 10 32.06 40.75 -2.43
CA ARG A 10 31.34 40.48 -1.16
C ARG A 10 30.89 39.04 -0.95
N PHE A 11 30.80 38.23 -2.01
CA PHE A 11 30.37 36.84 -1.95
C PHE A 11 31.43 35.89 -2.50
N THR A 12 31.53 34.72 -1.88
CA THR A 12 32.33 33.59 -2.37
C THR A 12 31.92 33.19 -3.79
N LYS A 13 32.84 32.58 -4.55
CA LYS A 13 32.58 32.13 -5.92
C LYS A 13 31.34 31.22 -6.01
N ILE A 14 31.21 30.28 -5.08
CA ILE A 14 30.06 29.36 -4.97
C ILE A 14 28.75 30.14 -4.78
N ARG A 15 28.72 31.11 -3.87
CA ARG A 15 27.51 31.92 -3.63
C ARG A 15 27.14 32.77 -4.84
N ARG A 16 28.12 33.27 -5.59
CA ARG A 16 27.85 33.97 -6.86
C ARG A 16 27.24 33.04 -7.90
N GLN A 17 27.81 31.85 -8.11
CA GLN A 17 27.28 30.84 -9.03
C GLN A 17 25.85 30.40 -8.65
N PHE A 18 25.60 30.17 -7.36
CA PHE A 18 24.27 29.87 -6.84
C PHE A 18 23.27 30.99 -7.15
N ARG A 19 23.64 32.26 -6.91
CA ARG A 19 22.78 33.41 -7.21
C ARG A 19 22.48 33.56 -8.70
N ILE A 20 23.45 33.28 -9.56
CA ILE A 20 23.25 33.26 -11.02
C ILE A 20 22.22 32.18 -11.38
N TRP A 21 22.33 30.99 -10.78
CA TRP A 21 21.40 29.90 -11.06
C TRP A 21 19.98 30.19 -10.55
N ILE A 22 19.82 30.59 -9.28
CA ILE A 22 18.49 30.81 -8.67
C ILE A 22 17.72 31.97 -9.33
N ASN A 23 18.42 33.00 -9.81
CA ASN A 23 17.82 34.12 -10.52
C ASN A 23 17.66 33.85 -12.02
N GLY A 24 18.38 32.88 -12.58
CA GLY A 24 18.27 32.44 -13.97
C GLY A 24 17.43 31.16 -14.08
N PRO A 25 18.01 29.99 -14.43
CA PRO A 25 17.27 28.74 -14.63
C PRO A 25 16.42 28.29 -13.44
N GLY A 26 16.85 28.57 -12.21
CA GLY A 26 16.17 28.16 -10.98
C GLY A 26 14.94 29.00 -10.64
N SER A 27 14.73 30.14 -11.30
CA SER A 27 13.61 31.05 -11.02
C SER A 27 12.24 30.41 -11.24
N VAL A 28 12.16 29.43 -12.15
CA VAL A 28 10.94 28.67 -12.47
C VAL A 28 10.41 27.84 -11.30
N TYR A 29 11.25 27.53 -10.30
CA TYR A 29 10.88 26.74 -9.13
C TYR A 29 10.42 27.62 -7.95
N ARG A 30 10.48 28.95 -8.09
CA ARG A 30 10.06 29.87 -7.02
C ARG A 30 8.56 29.77 -6.72
N LYS A 31 7.75 29.46 -7.73
CA LYS A 31 6.32 29.20 -7.61
C LYS A 31 6.00 27.87 -8.31
N PRO A 32 5.05 27.08 -7.78
CA PRO A 32 4.62 25.86 -8.45
C PRO A 32 3.93 26.19 -9.77
N ARG A 33 3.97 25.23 -10.70
CA ARG A 33 3.15 25.29 -11.91
C ARG A 33 1.84 24.58 -11.62
N PRO A 34 0.68 25.25 -11.72
CA PRO A 34 -0.60 24.60 -11.43
C PRO A 34 -0.87 23.43 -12.39
N GLY A 35 -1.21 22.27 -11.84
CA GLY A 35 -1.66 21.11 -12.61
C GLY A 35 -0.54 20.32 -13.31
N GLN A 36 0.72 20.69 -13.09
CA GLN A 36 1.87 19.96 -13.61
C GLN A 36 2.99 19.92 -12.57
N THR A 37 3.73 18.83 -12.59
CA THR A 37 4.96 18.69 -11.83
C THR A 37 6.04 19.65 -12.36
N ASN A 38 6.82 20.22 -11.45
CA ASN A 38 7.86 21.19 -11.76
C ASN A 38 9.19 20.78 -11.11
N TYR A 39 9.66 19.58 -11.46
CA TYR A 39 10.90 19.01 -10.94
C TYR A 39 12.15 19.52 -11.66
N ILE A 40 13.31 19.33 -11.04
CA ILE A 40 14.60 19.79 -11.55
C ILE A 40 14.97 18.99 -12.80
N GLN A 41 15.22 19.68 -13.90
CA GLN A 41 15.61 19.09 -15.18
C GLN A 41 17.11 19.26 -15.44
N THR A 42 17.72 18.29 -16.14
CA THR A 42 19.08 18.46 -16.69
C THR A 42 19.01 19.12 -18.07
N LYS A 43 20.09 19.81 -18.47
CA LYS A 43 20.15 20.59 -19.72
C LYS A 43 20.00 19.76 -21.01
N ASN A 44 20.18 18.44 -20.95
CA ASN A 44 20.31 17.58 -22.13
C ASN A 44 19.07 16.75 -22.46
N GLU A 45 17.99 16.87 -21.67
CA GLU A 45 16.75 16.14 -21.96
C GLU A 45 15.86 17.00 -22.88
N ALA A 46 15.84 16.66 -24.18
CA ALA A 46 14.99 17.29 -25.19
C ALA A 46 13.49 17.13 -24.90
N PHE A 47 13.13 16.14 -24.08
CA PHE A 47 11.80 15.93 -23.54
C PHE A 47 11.79 16.31 -22.07
N ARG A 48 10.86 17.19 -21.68
CA ARG A 48 10.61 17.50 -20.26
C ARG A 48 10.22 16.20 -19.54
N ASN A 49 11.14 15.55 -18.83
CA ASN A 49 10.82 14.48 -17.89
C ASN A 49 10.04 15.10 -16.72
N GLY A 50 8.74 15.31 -16.91
CA GLY A 50 7.88 15.99 -15.95
C GLY A 50 7.73 15.18 -14.66
N ASP A 51 7.78 13.87 -14.72
CA ASP A 51 7.50 12.95 -13.62
C ASP A 51 8.74 12.56 -12.81
N ARG A 52 9.96 13.00 -13.15
CA ARG A 52 11.20 12.55 -12.46
C ARG A 52 11.73 13.62 -11.51
N PRO A 53 11.57 13.45 -10.19
CA PRO A 53 12.04 14.45 -9.24
C PRO A 53 13.56 14.52 -9.11
N PHE A 54 14.26 13.41 -9.36
CA PHE A 54 15.71 13.32 -9.21
C PHE A 54 16.40 13.03 -10.54
N PRO A 55 17.21 13.94 -11.07
CA PRO A 55 17.83 13.76 -12.38
C PRO A 55 18.83 12.61 -12.43
N LEU A 56 19.46 12.26 -11.31
CA LEU A 56 20.43 11.16 -11.22
C LEU A 56 19.78 9.79 -10.98
N ASN A 57 18.48 9.74 -10.68
CA ASN A 57 17.75 8.49 -10.45
C ASN A 57 16.53 8.42 -11.40
N PRO A 58 16.71 7.92 -12.63
CA PRO A 58 15.62 7.86 -13.61
C PRO A 58 14.55 6.80 -13.27
N GLN A 59 14.83 5.87 -12.35
CA GLN A 59 13.89 4.82 -11.97
C GLN A 59 12.81 5.33 -11.02
N PHE A 60 13.11 6.35 -10.20
CA PHE A 60 12.15 6.95 -9.28
C PHE A 60 11.32 8.02 -9.99
N LYS A 61 10.03 7.75 -10.14
CA LYS A 61 9.05 8.63 -10.76
C LYS A 61 8.00 9.07 -9.75
N SER A 62 7.46 10.27 -9.95
CA SER A 62 6.29 10.78 -9.26
C SER A 62 5.05 10.24 -9.94
N GLU A 63 4.59 9.08 -9.47
CA GLU A 63 3.33 8.50 -9.88
C GLU A 63 2.14 9.42 -9.55
N PRO A 64 1.04 9.35 -10.32
CA PRO A 64 -0.14 10.15 -10.08
C PRO A 64 -0.79 9.82 -8.73
N VAL A 65 -1.45 10.81 -8.12
CA VAL A 65 -2.20 10.64 -6.87
C VAL A 65 -3.69 10.80 -7.11
N LEU A 66 -4.52 10.13 -6.30
CA LEU A 66 -5.97 10.27 -6.38
C LEU A 66 -6.39 11.69 -5.99
N ASP A 67 -7.15 12.35 -6.87
CA ASP A 67 -7.72 13.66 -6.57
C ASP A 67 -8.83 13.57 -5.50
N ASP A 68 -9.34 14.71 -5.03
CA ASP A 68 -10.40 14.71 -4.02
C ASP A 68 -11.70 14.08 -4.53
N ARG A 69 -12.01 14.24 -5.82
CA ARG A 69 -13.21 13.67 -6.46
C ARG A 69 -13.13 12.14 -6.56
N ALA A 70 -11.98 11.60 -6.97
CA ALA A 70 -11.73 10.17 -7.01
C ALA A 70 -11.81 9.54 -5.62
N ARG A 71 -11.25 10.20 -4.60
CA ARG A 71 -11.33 9.73 -3.22
C ARG A 71 -12.76 9.71 -2.70
N GLU A 72 -13.56 10.74 -3.02
CA GLU A 72 -14.98 10.77 -2.68
C GLU A 72 -15.76 9.67 -3.42
N LEU A 73 -15.48 9.44 -4.71
CA LEU A 73 -16.13 8.39 -5.50
C LEU A 73 -15.89 7.00 -4.92
N ILE A 74 -14.64 6.68 -4.56
CA ILE A 74 -14.29 5.41 -3.92
C ILE A 74 -15.08 5.25 -2.62
N TRP A 75 -15.13 6.30 -1.80
CA TRP A 75 -15.86 6.27 -0.54
C TRP A 75 -17.37 6.08 -0.76
N GLU A 76 -17.97 6.78 -1.72
CA GLU A 76 -19.39 6.64 -2.07
C GLU A 76 -19.72 5.20 -2.53
N LYS A 77 -18.89 4.60 -3.39
CA LYS A 77 -19.09 3.22 -3.86
C LYS A 77 -19.08 2.21 -2.72
N VAL A 78 -18.12 2.32 -1.80
CA VAL A 78 -18.01 1.37 -0.68
C VAL A 78 -19.10 1.64 0.38
N MET A 79 -19.27 2.89 0.82
CA MET A 79 -20.12 3.20 1.98
C MET A 79 -21.59 3.44 1.64
N ARG A 80 -21.91 4.00 0.47
CA ARG A 80 -23.31 4.26 0.07
C ARG A 80 -23.87 3.15 -0.80
N ASN A 81 -23.13 2.71 -1.82
CA ASN A 81 -23.61 1.67 -2.73
C ASN A 81 -23.45 0.26 -2.15
N GLY A 82 -22.66 0.09 -1.08
CA GLY A 82 -22.39 -1.20 -0.48
C GLY A 82 -21.53 -2.12 -1.35
N GLU A 83 -20.78 -1.57 -2.31
CA GLU A 83 -19.86 -2.35 -3.14
C GLU A 83 -18.67 -2.83 -2.28
N THR A 84 -18.18 -4.04 -2.55
CA THR A 84 -17.00 -4.56 -1.83
C THR A 84 -15.73 -3.81 -2.22
N ILE A 85 -14.77 -3.77 -1.29
CA ILE A 85 -13.45 -3.18 -1.52
C ILE A 85 -12.77 -3.83 -2.73
N LYS A 86 -12.88 -5.16 -2.85
CA LYS A 86 -12.31 -5.91 -3.98
C LYS A 86 -12.97 -5.58 -5.32
N ALA A 87 -14.29 -5.40 -5.35
CA ALA A 87 -15.00 -5.03 -6.58
C ALA A 87 -14.60 -3.61 -7.02
N VAL A 88 -14.56 -2.65 -6.09
CA VAL A 88 -14.13 -1.28 -6.37
C VAL A 88 -12.66 -1.23 -6.83
N SER A 89 -11.79 -2.04 -6.22
CA SER A 89 -10.39 -2.20 -6.61
C SER A 89 -10.26 -2.68 -8.06
N ALA A 90 -11.03 -3.71 -8.44
CA ALA A 90 -11.03 -4.26 -9.78
C ALA A 90 -11.61 -3.30 -10.83
N GLU A 91 -12.66 -2.55 -10.48
CA GLU A 91 -13.31 -1.59 -11.39
C GLU A 91 -12.43 -0.36 -11.68
N LEU A 92 -11.84 0.23 -10.65
CA LEU A 92 -11.07 1.48 -10.76
C LEU A 92 -9.56 1.24 -10.96
N GLY A 93 -9.10 -0.01 -10.85
CA GLY A 93 -7.69 -0.37 -10.91
C GLY A 93 -6.88 0.28 -9.78
N VAL A 94 -7.40 0.24 -8.56
CA VAL A 94 -6.75 0.80 -7.36
C VAL A 94 -6.50 -0.32 -6.37
N ASP A 95 -5.30 -0.48 -5.83
CA ASP A 95 -4.97 -1.57 -4.90
C ASP A 95 -5.96 -1.59 -3.70
N ILE A 96 -6.44 -2.79 -3.33
CA ILE A 96 -7.30 -3.06 -2.16
C ILE A 96 -6.80 -2.31 -0.92
N ARG A 97 -5.48 -2.32 -0.69
CA ARG A 97 -4.84 -1.65 0.46
C ARG A 97 -5.06 -0.13 0.41
N ARG A 98 -4.98 0.45 -0.79
CA ARG A 98 -5.18 1.88 -1.02
C ARG A 98 -6.66 2.25 -0.91
N VAL A 99 -7.57 1.44 -1.47
CA VAL A 99 -9.03 1.63 -1.32
C VAL A 99 -9.40 1.68 0.17
N ALA A 100 -8.95 0.70 0.97
CA ALA A 100 -9.21 0.67 2.41
C ALA A 100 -8.63 1.89 3.14
N ALA A 101 -7.45 2.38 2.75
CA ALA A 101 -6.87 3.59 3.34
C ALA A 101 -7.66 4.85 2.98
N VAL A 102 -8.12 4.99 1.73
CA VAL A 102 -8.94 6.11 1.27
C VAL A 102 -10.24 6.18 2.06
N VAL A 103 -10.92 5.04 2.22
CA VAL A 103 -12.16 4.95 3.00
C VAL A 103 -11.92 5.38 4.45
N ARG A 104 -10.89 4.83 5.12
CA ARG A 104 -10.55 5.21 6.51
C ARG A 104 -10.26 6.70 6.66
N LEU A 105 -9.48 7.29 5.76
CA LEU A 105 -9.15 8.73 5.81
C LEU A 105 -10.37 9.61 5.54
N LYS A 106 -11.27 9.17 4.64
CA LYS A 106 -12.53 9.88 4.36
C LYS A 106 -13.49 9.83 5.54
N GLU A 107 -13.59 8.71 6.25
CA GLU A 107 -14.36 8.63 7.51
C GLU A 107 -13.85 9.62 8.56
N VAL A 108 -12.53 9.73 8.74
CA VAL A 108 -11.93 10.74 9.64
C VAL A 108 -12.25 12.16 9.17
N GLU A 109 -12.24 12.42 7.86
CA GLU A 109 -12.63 13.72 7.30
C GLU A 109 -14.10 14.04 7.63
N LYS A 110 -15.03 13.08 7.45
CA LYS A 110 -16.45 13.26 7.78
C LYS A 110 -16.65 13.49 9.27
N ASP A 111 -15.97 12.74 10.13
CA ASP A 111 -16.00 12.93 11.59
C ASP A 111 -15.49 14.32 12.00
N TRP A 112 -14.43 14.81 11.37
CA TRP A 112 -13.93 16.17 11.62
C TRP A 112 -14.92 17.25 11.20
N ILE A 113 -15.59 17.06 10.07
CA ILE A 113 -16.66 17.96 9.61
C ILE A 113 -17.83 17.94 10.59
N ALA A 114 -18.25 16.75 11.05
CA ALA A 114 -19.31 16.59 12.04
C ALA A 114 -18.97 17.26 13.37
N LYS A 115 -17.70 17.22 13.78
CA LYS A 115 -17.16 17.92 14.97
C LYS A 115 -16.89 19.41 14.74
N GLY A 116 -17.18 19.95 13.55
CA GLY A 116 -16.95 21.36 13.22
C GLY A 116 -15.48 21.77 13.15
N LYS A 117 -14.55 20.82 12.99
CA LYS A 117 -13.11 21.13 12.89
C LYS A 117 -12.77 21.75 11.55
N LYS A 118 -11.93 22.79 11.56
CA LYS A 118 -11.48 23.48 10.35
C LYS A 118 -10.49 22.62 9.56
N LEU A 119 -10.86 22.23 8.35
CA LEU A 119 -9.99 21.49 7.43
C LEU A 119 -8.94 22.39 6.78
N ALA A 120 -7.74 21.85 6.52
CA ALA A 120 -6.63 22.53 5.85
C ALA A 120 -6.80 22.60 4.32
N LYS A 121 -7.96 23.04 3.82
CA LYS A 121 -8.29 23.06 2.38
C LYS A 121 -7.33 23.91 1.53
N PRO A 122 -6.89 25.11 1.94
CA PRO A 122 -5.95 25.90 1.13
C PRO A 122 -4.60 25.18 0.93
N TYR A 123 -4.11 24.54 1.99
CA TYR A 123 -2.89 23.73 1.94
C TYR A 123 -3.05 22.54 1.00
N ALA A 124 -4.12 21.75 1.18
CA ALA A 124 -4.38 20.57 0.35
C ALA A 124 -4.48 20.91 -1.15
N ARG A 125 -5.18 21.99 -1.50
CA ARG A 125 -5.28 22.46 -2.90
C ARG A 125 -3.93 22.87 -3.48
N ALA A 126 -3.12 23.60 -2.71
CA ALA A 126 -1.80 24.03 -3.15
C ALA A 126 -0.85 22.85 -3.39
N VAL A 127 -0.87 21.84 -2.51
CA VAL A 127 -0.04 20.64 -2.65
C VAL A 127 -0.50 19.76 -3.81
N LEU A 128 -1.81 19.51 -3.94
CA LEU A 128 -2.34 18.72 -5.04
C LEU A 128 -2.04 19.35 -6.41
N ALA A 129 -2.04 20.68 -6.50
CA ALA A 129 -1.68 21.38 -7.75
C ALA A 129 -0.21 21.19 -8.18
N MET A 130 0.66 20.69 -7.30
CA MET A 130 2.08 20.40 -7.60
C MET A 130 2.32 18.95 -8.05
N LEU A 131 1.33 18.07 -7.85
CA LEU A 131 1.44 16.64 -8.10
C LEU A 131 0.66 16.25 -9.36
N PRO A 132 1.05 15.16 -10.05
CA PRO A 132 0.19 14.59 -11.08
C PRO A 132 -1.04 13.98 -10.39
N THR A 133 -2.23 14.25 -10.90
CA THR A 133 -3.48 13.77 -10.30
C THR A 133 -4.24 12.86 -11.26
N HIS A 134 -4.87 11.82 -10.72
CA HIS A 134 -5.77 10.94 -11.44
C HIS A 134 -7.19 11.11 -10.93
N SER A 135 -8.14 11.27 -11.86
CA SER A 135 -9.57 11.43 -11.56
C SER A 135 -10.37 10.38 -12.31
N PHE A 136 -11.37 9.80 -11.66
CA PHE A 136 -12.27 8.83 -12.29
C PHE A 136 -13.52 9.51 -12.87
N ARG A 137 -13.96 9.06 -14.04
CA ARG A 137 -15.23 9.40 -14.67
C ARG A 137 -16.28 8.39 -14.21
N ARG A 138 -17.48 8.85 -13.84
CA ARG A 138 -18.55 7.98 -13.30
C ARG A 138 -19.16 7.06 -14.35
N ASP A 139 -19.36 7.56 -15.57
CA ASP A 139 -20.15 6.86 -16.60
C ASP A 139 -19.29 6.26 -17.71
N GLN A 140 -17.97 6.18 -17.50
CA GLN A 140 -17.03 5.71 -18.51
C GLN A 140 -16.05 4.72 -17.91
N ARG A 141 -15.58 3.79 -18.74
CA ARG A 141 -14.46 2.93 -18.38
C ARG A 141 -13.23 3.80 -18.09
N ASN A 142 -12.73 3.70 -16.87
CA ASN A 142 -11.54 4.42 -16.45
C ASN A 142 -10.28 3.62 -16.79
N GLU A 143 -9.18 4.35 -16.98
CA GLU A 143 -7.86 3.72 -16.99
C GLU A 143 -7.52 3.25 -15.57
N PRO A 144 -6.90 2.06 -15.43
CA PRO A 144 -6.42 1.58 -14.15
C PRO A 144 -5.43 2.57 -13.53
N PHE A 145 -5.64 2.92 -12.27
CA PHE A 145 -4.77 3.85 -11.56
C PHE A 145 -3.39 3.24 -11.24
N GLU A 146 -3.35 1.97 -10.85
CA GLU A 146 -2.13 1.22 -10.55
C GLU A 146 -2.29 -0.29 -10.84
N PRO A 147 -1.20 -1.05 -10.96
CA PRO A 147 -1.27 -2.51 -11.14
C PRO A 147 -1.82 -3.24 -9.91
N ILE A 148 -3.08 -3.70 -9.96
CA ILE A 148 -3.74 -4.40 -8.85
C ILE A 148 -3.34 -5.88 -8.68
N ASN A 149 -2.62 -6.44 -9.66
CA ASN A 149 -2.25 -7.86 -9.69
C ASN A 149 -0.77 -8.09 -9.35
N GLU A 150 -0.11 -7.11 -8.71
CA GLU A 150 1.28 -7.26 -8.27
C GLU A 150 1.42 -8.34 -7.18
N LEU A 151 2.37 -9.25 -7.40
CA LEU A 151 2.66 -10.34 -6.49
C LEU A 151 3.98 -10.08 -5.75
N HIS A 152 3.96 -10.33 -4.44
CA HIS A 152 5.20 -10.37 -3.66
C HIS A 152 6.13 -11.50 -4.18
N VAL A 153 7.40 -11.16 -4.44
CA VAL A 153 8.42 -12.15 -4.82
C VAL A 153 8.84 -12.95 -3.58
N HIS A 154 8.39 -14.20 -3.48
CA HIS A 154 8.69 -15.03 -2.32
C HIS A 154 10.15 -15.53 -2.39
N PRO A 155 10.91 -15.61 -1.28
CA PRO A 155 12.31 -16.05 -1.31
C PRO A 155 12.54 -17.46 -1.90
N TYR A 156 11.52 -18.32 -1.87
CA TYR A 156 11.62 -19.64 -2.52
C TYR A 156 11.58 -19.58 -4.04
N THR A 157 10.96 -18.55 -4.64
CA THR A 157 10.85 -18.41 -6.09
C THR A 157 12.04 -17.70 -6.73
N THR A 158 13.00 -17.21 -5.94
CA THR A 158 14.20 -16.51 -6.45
C THR A 158 15.35 -17.46 -6.80
N LYS A 159 15.19 -18.77 -6.53
CA LYS A 159 16.21 -19.77 -6.86
C LYS A 159 16.17 -20.07 -8.35
N GLN A 160 17.32 -20.15 -8.99
CA GLN A 160 17.41 -20.66 -10.37
C GLN A 160 17.31 -22.20 -10.33
N ILE A 161 16.26 -22.75 -10.93
CA ILE A 161 16.02 -24.20 -10.95
C ILE A 161 15.78 -24.63 -12.40
N PHE A 162 16.51 -25.64 -12.83
CA PHE A 162 16.23 -26.38 -14.07
C PHE A 162 15.71 -27.75 -13.67
N TRP A 163 14.38 -27.91 -13.72
CA TRP A 163 13.72 -29.11 -13.22
C TRP A 163 13.64 -30.17 -14.34
N PRO A 164 14.31 -31.33 -14.22
CA PRO A 164 14.26 -32.35 -15.25
C PRO A 164 12.85 -32.98 -15.28
N THR A 165 12.27 -33.05 -16.47
CA THR A 165 10.96 -33.67 -16.72
C THR A 165 11.04 -34.59 -17.92
N SER A 166 10.04 -35.46 -18.09
CA SER A 166 9.84 -36.17 -19.35
C SER A 166 9.65 -35.17 -20.50
N GLU A 167 10.14 -35.54 -21.67
CA GLU A 167 10.03 -34.77 -22.92
C GLU A 167 8.59 -34.44 -23.33
N SER A 168 7.62 -35.27 -22.94
CA SER A 168 6.20 -35.10 -23.25
C SER A 168 5.37 -34.52 -22.10
N ARG A 169 6.00 -34.14 -20.99
CA ARG A 169 5.26 -33.62 -19.82
C ARG A 169 4.74 -32.21 -20.06
N HIS A 170 3.43 -32.00 -19.87
CA HIS A 170 2.85 -30.66 -19.78
C HIS A 170 3.12 -30.02 -18.41
N PHE A 171 4.13 -29.16 -18.32
CA PHE A 171 4.55 -28.54 -17.06
C PHE A 171 3.79 -27.24 -16.78
N THR A 172 2.94 -27.24 -15.74
CA THR A 172 2.04 -26.12 -15.42
C THR A 172 2.61 -25.15 -14.37
N ARG A 173 1.94 -24.01 -14.14
CA ARG A 173 2.29 -23.07 -13.04
C ARG A 173 2.19 -23.71 -11.66
N ALA A 174 1.25 -24.65 -11.48
CA ALA A 174 1.11 -25.40 -10.23
C ALA A 174 2.26 -26.40 -10.04
N ASP A 175 2.72 -27.05 -11.11
CA ASP A 175 3.93 -27.89 -11.07
C ASP A 175 5.16 -27.04 -10.74
N ALA A 176 5.30 -25.85 -11.35
CA ALA A 176 6.39 -24.93 -11.07
C ALA A 176 6.42 -24.49 -9.59
N ALA A 177 5.25 -24.16 -9.02
CA ALA A 177 5.15 -23.79 -7.60
C ALA A 177 5.62 -24.94 -6.68
N LYS A 178 5.19 -26.18 -6.97
CA LYS A 178 5.63 -27.38 -6.24
C LYS A 178 7.12 -27.67 -6.41
N ALA A 179 7.68 -27.39 -7.59
CA ALA A 179 9.11 -27.55 -7.84
C ALA A 179 9.96 -26.58 -6.99
N PHE A 180 9.46 -25.37 -6.71
CA PHE A 180 10.12 -24.45 -5.76
C PHE A 180 9.97 -24.90 -4.30
N HIS A 181 8.76 -25.26 -3.88
CA HIS A 181 8.49 -25.76 -2.53
C HIS A 181 7.11 -26.45 -2.45
N SER A 182 7.01 -27.52 -1.66
CA SER A 182 5.80 -28.36 -1.58
C SER A 182 4.53 -27.62 -1.13
N LYS A 183 4.68 -26.61 -0.26
CA LYS A 183 3.58 -25.77 0.27
C LYS A 183 3.38 -24.44 -0.46
N LEU A 184 4.13 -24.19 -1.54
CA LEU A 184 4.01 -22.92 -2.26
C LEU A 184 2.77 -22.96 -3.16
N LEU A 185 1.91 -21.95 -3.01
CA LEU A 185 0.75 -21.75 -3.87
C LEU A 185 1.17 -21.22 -5.25
N SER A 186 0.36 -21.53 -6.25
CA SER A 186 0.55 -21.00 -7.60
C SER A 186 0.41 -19.47 -7.64
N PRO A 187 0.98 -18.76 -8.64
CA PRO A 187 0.74 -17.33 -8.79
C PRO A 187 -0.74 -16.99 -8.82
N ASP A 188 -1.54 -17.79 -9.53
CA ASP A 188 -2.97 -17.59 -9.74
C ASP A 188 -3.76 -17.55 -8.41
N GLU A 189 -3.38 -18.35 -7.42
CA GLU A 189 -4.01 -18.38 -6.08
C GLU A 189 -3.50 -17.28 -5.15
N ARG A 190 -2.33 -16.71 -5.45
CA ARG A 190 -1.67 -15.69 -4.63
C ARG A 190 -2.05 -14.27 -5.03
N VAL A 191 -2.65 -14.08 -6.21
CA VAL A 191 -3.12 -12.76 -6.67
C VAL A 191 -4.14 -12.22 -5.67
N PRO A 192 -4.16 -10.90 -5.40
CA PRO A 192 -5.17 -10.31 -4.51
C PRO A 192 -6.63 -10.52 -4.98
N HIS A 193 -6.82 -10.66 -6.29
CA HIS A 193 -8.09 -10.86 -6.99
C HIS A 193 -8.14 -12.17 -7.77
N PRO A 194 -8.14 -13.35 -7.12
CA PRO A 194 -8.28 -14.63 -7.83
C PRO A 194 -9.62 -14.73 -8.59
N GLU A 195 -10.66 -14.02 -8.12
CA GLU A 195 -11.97 -14.00 -8.75
C GLU A 195 -11.93 -13.40 -10.17
N LEU A 196 -10.99 -12.48 -10.46
CA LEU A 196 -10.80 -11.92 -11.81
C LEU A 196 -10.29 -12.97 -12.80
N ILE A 197 -9.46 -13.90 -12.35
CA ILE A 197 -8.95 -14.99 -13.19
C ILE A 197 -10.10 -15.91 -13.60
N GLN A 198 -11.01 -16.17 -12.67
CA GLN A 198 -12.19 -16.99 -12.93
C GLN A 198 -13.14 -16.30 -13.92
N MET A 199 -13.38 -15.01 -13.74
CA MET A 199 -14.16 -14.20 -14.68
C MET A 199 -13.57 -14.24 -16.09
N GLU A 200 -12.26 -14.05 -16.24
CA GLU A 200 -11.60 -14.06 -17.56
C GLU A 200 -11.69 -15.45 -18.22
N LYS A 201 -11.53 -16.53 -17.44
CA LYS A 201 -11.71 -17.90 -17.94
C LYS A 201 -13.13 -18.13 -18.47
N GLU A 202 -14.13 -17.60 -17.79
CA GLU A 202 -15.54 -17.71 -18.19
C GLU A 202 -15.83 -16.95 -19.49
N VAL A 203 -15.27 -15.76 -19.65
CA VAL A 203 -15.35 -14.98 -20.90
C VAL A 203 -14.68 -15.74 -22.06
N LEU A 204 -13.50 -16.33 -21.83
CA LEU A 204 -12.82 -17.16 -22.83
C LEU A 204 -13.60 -18.42 -23.22
N GLN A 205 -14.44 -18.94 -22.33
CA GLN A 205 -15.35 -20.06 -22.62
C GLN A 205 -16.62 -19.63 -23.39
N GLY A 206 -16.73 -18.35 -23.78
CA GLY A 206 -17.82 -17.82 -24.58
C GLY A 206 -18.99 -17.25 -23.79
N ARG A 207 -18.85 -17.05 -22.46
CA ARG A 207 -19.90 -16.38 -21.68
C ARG A 207 -19.92 -14.87 -21.96
N PRO A 208 -21.11 -14.24 -21.97
CA PRO A 208 -21.21 -12.79 -22.09
C PRO A 208 -20.52 -12.07 -20.93
N LEU A 209 -19.84 -10.95 -21.23
CA LEU A 209 -19.10 -10.16 -20.23
C LEU A 209 -20.00 -9.67 -19.07
N LEU A 210 -21.26 -9.35 -19.36
CA LEU A 210 -22.21 -8.88 -18.33
C LEU A 210 -22.49 -9.97 -17.28
N ASP A 211 -22.86 -11.18 -17.70
CA ASP A 211 -23.08 -12.34 -16.80
C ASP A 211 -21.80 -12.67 -16.00
N ALA A 212 -20.64 -12.70 -16.67
CA ALA A 212 -19.36 -12.92 -16.00
C ALA A 212 -19.05 -11.85 -14.94
N SER A 213 -19.38 -10.58 -15.21
CA SER A 213 -19.16 -9.47 -14.28
C SER A 213 -20.09 -9.51 -13.06
N GLU A 214 -21.33 -9.97 -13.23
CA GLU A 214 -22.28 -10.13 -12.13
C GLU A 214 -21.83 -11.26 -11.20
N ARG A 215 -21.45 -12.41 -11.77
CA ARG A 215 -20.87 -13.53 -11.03
C ARG A 215 -19.58 -13.17 -10.31
N PHE A 216 -18.73 -12.36 -10.94
CA PHE A 216 -17.55 -11.82 -10.28
C PHE A 216 -17.94 -11.03 -9.02
N LYS A 217 -18.92 -10.13 -9.11
CA LYS A 217 -19.39 -9.36 -7.95
C LYS A 217 -19.95 -10.27 -6.86
N GLU A 218 -20.73 -11.29 -7.23
CA GLU A 218 -21.28 -12.28 -6.29
C GLU A 218 -20.18 -13.09 -5.59
N ALA A 219 -19.20 -13.61 -6.34
CA ALA A 219 -18.08 -14.36 -5.81
C ALA A 219 -17.22 -13.53 -4.85
N VAL A 220 -16.99 -12.26 -5.19
CA VAL A 220 -16.29 -11.33 -4.32
C VAL A 220 -17.10 -11.02 -3.05
N MET A 221 -18.41 -10.78 -3.16
CA MET A 221 -19.30 -10.61 -2.01
C MET A 221 -19.26 -11.83 -1.08
N GLU A 222 -19.28 -13.04 -1.63
CA GLU A 222 -19.20 -14.27 -0.85
C GLU A 222 -17.83 -14.43 -0.17
N SER A 223 -16.74 -14.09 -0.86
CA SER A 223 -15.39 -14.19 -0.29
C SER A 223 -15.16 -13.20 0.87
N GLU A 224 -15.68 -11.98 0.75
CA GLU A 224 -15.68 -10.98 1.82
C GLU A 224 -16.59 -11.40 3.00
N ARG A 225 -17.78 -11.94 2.74
CA ARG A 225 -18.66 -12.49 3.80
C ARG A 225 -17.96 -13.60 4.59
N LYS A 226 -17.34 -14.56 3.90
CA LYS A 226 -16.58 -15.64 4.56
C LYS A 226 -15.41 -15.10 5.38
N ALA A 227 -14.74 -14.05 4.91
CA ALA A 227 -13.67 -13.41 5.67
C ALA A 227 -14.20 -12.71 6.93
N ALA A 228 -15.30 -11.95 6.81
CA ALA A 228 -15.96 -11.29 7.93
C ALA A 228 -16.48 -12.29 8.98
N ASP A 229 -17.14 -13.36 8.55
CA ASP A 229 -17.63 -14.42 9.44
C ASP A 229 -16.49 -15.09 10.21
N LYS A 230 -15.33 -15.29 9.57
CA LYS A 230 -14.14 -15.83 10.21
C LYS A 230 -13.56 -14.87 11.24
N GLU A 231 -13.56 -13.57 10.98
CA GLU A 231 -13.12 -12.55 11.94
C GLU A 231 -14.06 -12.45 13.14
N LEU A 232 -15.38 -12.44 12.91
CA LEU A 232 -16.38 -12.46 13.97
C LEU A 232 -16.28 -13.73 14.82
N ALA A 233 -16.14 -14.90 14.19
CA ALA A 233 -15.95 -16.16 14.90
C ALA A 233 -14.68 -16.16 15.74
N LYS A 234 -13.59 -15.55 15.23
CA LYS A 234 -12.34 -15.40 16.00
C LYS A 234 -12.53 -14.47 17.20
N ALA A 235 -13.19 -13.32 17.03
CA ALA A 235 -13.48 -12.39 18.11
C ALA A 235 -14.37 -13.04 19.19
N ALA A 236 -15.45 -13.71 18.78
CA ALA A 236 -16.35 -14.43 19.68
C ALA A 236 -15.63 -15.56 20.44
N LEU A 237 -14.70 -16.25 19.78
CA LEU A 237 -13.86 -17.26 20.42
C LEU A 237 -12.93 -16.62 21.46
N GLU A 238 -12.29 -15.50 21.14
CA GLU A 238 -11.45 -14.77 22.08
C GLU A 238 -12.22 -14.26 23.31
N GLU A 239 -13.45 -13.76 23.12
CA GLU A 239 -14.35 -13.36 24.21
C GLU A 239 -14.79 -14.55 25.05
N LYS A 240 -15.16 -15.68 24.42
CA LYS A 240 -15.55 -16.91 25.14
C LYS A 240 -14.47 -17.43 26.09
N TYR A 241 -13.20 -17.29 25.71
CA TYR A 241 -12.07 -17.68 26.55
C TYR A 241 -11.60 -16.57 27.51
N THR A 242 -12.24 -15.41 27.52
CA THR A 242 -11.90 -14.30 28.41
C THR A 242 -13.00 -14.11 29.44
N THR A 243 -12.70 -14.30 30.73
CA THR A 243 -13.64 -14.00 31.80
C THR A 243 -13.43 -12.57 32.32
N HIS A 244 -14.51 -11.80 32.33
CA HIS A 244 -14.52 -10.39 32.73
C HIS A 244 -15.03 -10.28 34.17
N VAL A 245 -14.19 -9.77 35.08
CA VAL A 245 -14.54 -9.56 36.49
C VAL A 245 -14.46 -8.08 36.80
N ASN A 246 -15.62 -7.43 36.87
CA ASN A 246 -15.73 -6.01 37.16
C ASN A 246 -15.58 -5.73 38.66
N THR A 247 -14.72 -4.78 38.99
CA THR A 247 -14.56 -4.25 40.35
C THR A 247 -14.85 -2.76 40.40
N LYS A 248 -14.78 -2.15 41.59
CA LYS A 248 -15.06 -0.71 41.76
C LYS A 248 -14.12 0.21 40.97
N ARG A 249 -12.87 -0.21 40.71
CA ARG A 249 -11.84 0.65 40.11
C ARG A 249 -11.42 0.21 38.71
N PHE A 250 -11.50 -1.08 38.42
CA PHE A 250 -10.99 -1.65 37.17
C PHE A 250 -11.68 -2.97 36.83
N GLU A 251 -11.55 -3.37 35.58
CA GLU A 251 -12.02 -4.65 35.07
C GLU A 251 -10.82 -5.60 34.95
N PHE A 252 -10.87 -6.74 35.64
CA PHE A 252 -9.91 -7.80 35.41
C PHE A 252 -10.39 -8.67 34.25
N ARG A 253 -9.51 -8.90 33.27
CA ARG A 253 -9.77 -9.77 32.12
C ARG A 253 -8.87 -10.99 32.20
N PHE A 254 -9.42 -12.14 32.58
CA PHE A 254 -8.67 -13.40 32.68
C PHE A 254 -8.84 -14.19 31.39
N LYS A 255 -7.81 -14.18 30.54
CA LYS A 255 -7.78 -14.97 29.31
C LYS A 255 -7.29 -16.38 29.61
N GLN A 256 -8.12 -17.38 29.34
CA GLN A 256 -7.73 -18.79 29.44
C GLN A 256 -6.69 -19.14 28.38
N ILE A 257 -5.71 -19.92 28.79
CA ILE A 257 -4.63 -20.41 27.92
C ILE A 257 -4.44 -21.90 28.17
N ASN A 258 -3.89 -22.60 27.17
CA ASN A 258 -3.45 -23.97 27.36
C ASN A 258 -1.98 -23.98 27.78
N SER A 259 -1.70 -24.42 29.01
CA SER A 259 -0.34 -24.50 29.59
C SER A 259 0.53 -25.60 28.99
N GLU A 260 -0.05 -26.60 28.31
CA GLU A 260 0.68 -27.71 27.69
C GLU A 260 1.28 -27.33 26.34
N ASN A 261 0.86 -26.20 25.76
CA ASN A 261 1.33 -25.68 24.46
C ASN A 261 2.72 -25.04 24.54
N VAL A 262 3.69 -25.73 25.15
CA VAL A 262 5.09 -25.28 25.31
C VAL A 262 6.05 -25.95 24.32
N GLY A 263 5.57 -26.91 23.54
CA GLY A 263 6.35 -27.70 22.58
C GLY A 263 7.25 -28.75 23.27
N PRO A 264 7.85 -29.67 22.50
CA PRO A 264 8.51 -30.86 23.07
C PRO A 264 9.71 -30.55 24.00
N LYS A 265 10.35 -29.39 23.82
CA LYS A 265 11.53 -28.96 24.59
C LYS A 265 11.23 -27.74 25.50
N GLY A 266 9.96 -27.40 25.71
CA GLY A 266 9.57 -26.18 26.43
C GLY A 266 9.90 -24.87 25.68
N ARG A 267 10.18 -24.95 24.37
CA ARG A 267 10.58 -23.83 23.51
C ARG A 267 9.62 -23.66 22.32
N ALA A 268 8.49 -22.98 22.53
CA ALA A 268 7.54 -22.64 21.46
C ALA A 268 7.32 -21.12 21.35
N ARG A 269 7.35 -20.54 20.14
CA ARG A 269 7.22 -19.07 19.90
C ARG A 269 5.94 -18.48 20.49
N SER A 270 4.85 -19.25 20.50
CA SER A 270 3.53 -18.85 21.00
C SER A 270 3.28 -19.21 22.47
N ALA A 271 4.28 -19.76 23.19
CA ALA A 271 4.13 -20.07 24.61
C ALA A 271 3.94 -18.80 25.44
N VAL A 272 3.04 -18.87 26.42
CA VAL A 272 2.71 -17.76 27.32
C VAL A 272 3.52 -17.86 28.61
N GLY A 273 4.10 -16.74 29.05
CA GLY A 273 4.90 -16.64 30.26
C GLY A 273 6.31 -16.09 30.02
N TRP A 274 6.97 -15.67 31.10
CA TRP A 274 8.36 -15.24 31.05
C TRP A 274 9.28 -16.48 31.01
N ARG A 275 10.18 -16.55 30.03
CA ARG A 275 11.07 -17.71 29.87
C ARG A 275 12.18 -17.72 30.93
N TYR A 276 12.45 -18.89 31.49
CA TYR A 276 13.58 -19.13 32.39
C TYR A 276 14.87 -19.40 31.61
N GLY A 277 16.03 -19.10 32.21
CA GLY A 277 17.34 -19.34 31.62
C GLY A 277 17.70 -18.40 30.46
N ALA A 278 17.03 -17.25 30.35
CA ALA A 278 17.31 -16.21 29.36
C ALA A 278 17.74 -14.92 30.09
N PRO A 279 18.99 -14.45 29.97
CA PRO A 279 19.42 -13.18 30.54
C PRO A 279 18.76 -11.99 29.82
N TYR A 280 18.76 -10.82 30.45
CA TYR A 280 18.32 -9.58 29.80
C TYR A 280 19.23 -9.23 28.62
N TYR A 281 18.62 -8.90 27.47
CA TYR A 281 19.33 -8.47 26.27
C TYR A 281 19.51 -6.94 26.19
N ASP A 282 19.35 -6.22 27.30
CA ASP A 282 19.36 -4.75 27.31
C ASP A 282 20.69 -4.11 26.86
N ARG A 283 21.79 -4.86 26.99
CA ARG A 283 23.15 -4.47 26.58
C ARG A 283 23.49 -4.94 25.16
N SER A 284 22.61 -5.70 24.53
CA SER A 284 22.79 -6.16 23.15
C SER A 284 22.66 -5.00 22.18
N LYS A 285 23.57 -4.93 21.21
CA LYS A 285 23.50 -3.95 20.13
C LYS A 285 22.32 -4.29 19.21
N GLY A 286 21.47 -3.30 18.93
CA GLY A 286 20.34 -3.44 18.02
C GLY A 286 19.03 -3.89 18.67
N GLU A 287 18.97 -3.98 20.00
CA GLU A 287 17.73 -4.35 20.71
C GLU A 287 16.65 -3.26 20.59
N VAL A 288 15.43 -3.66 20.23
CA VAL A 288 14.31 -2.73 20.02
C VAL A 288 13.59 -2.47 21.34
N LYS A 289 13.72 -1.25 21.87
CA LYS A 289 13.09 -0.79 23.13
C LYS A 289 11.89 0.14 22.93
N ILE A 290 11.40 0.21 21.68
CA ILE A 290 10.28 1.07 21.27
C ILE A 290 9.09 0.14 20.93
N PRO A 291 7.83 0.55 21.21
CA PRO A 291 6.66 -0.24 20.83
C PRO A 291 6.66 -0.59 19.33
N THR A 292 6.60 -1.87 19.00
CA THR A 292 6.61 -2.38 17.61
C THR A 292 5.22 -2.51 17.00
N SER A 293 4.17 -2.42 17.82
CA SER A 293 2.77 -2.48 17.41
C SER A 293 1.96 -1.50 18.24
N VAL A 294 1.17 -0.65 17.57
CA VAL A 294 0.17 0.22 18.20
C VAL A 294 -1.20 -0.32 17.79
N PRO A 295 -1.94 -0.95 18.71
CA PRO A 295 -3.23 -1.57 18.42
C PRO A 295 -4.32 -0.53 18.13
#